data_AF-A0A1J5SRH7-F1
#
_entry.id   AF-A0A1J5SRH7-F1
#
_cell.length_a   1.000
_cell.length_b   1.000
_cell.length_c   1.000
_cell.angle_alpha   90.00
_cell.angle_beta   90.00
_cell.angle_gamma   90.00
#
_symmetry.space_group_name_H-M   'P 1'
#
loop_
_entity.id
_entity.type
_entity.pdbx_description
1 polymer ?
#
loop_
_entity_poly.entity_id
_entity_poly.type
_entity_poly.pdbx_seq_one_letter_code
_entity_poly.pdbx_strand_id
1 'polypeptide(L)'
;MVKKIVAVVLIVLTAGSWFYLDYLNKQQLQEAEELRKSMEQARVVALAKAKAAAEAKAKFEAAILADLNACKATAEKAKEDFLIQNQKPVRRKPGQFTIPQAAQDEAAKTLEAANAACQATYDSRLKSGS
;
A
#
# COMPACT_ATOMS: atom_id res chain seq x y z
N MET A 1 53.60 -53.47 32.92
CA MET A 1 52.55 -52.53 33.36
C MET A 1 52.39 -51.34 32.40
N VAL A 2 53.48 -50.67 31.99
CA VAL A 2 53.46 -49.46 31.14
C VAL A 2 52.61 -49.60 29.86
N LYS A 3 52.72 -50.70 29.11
CA LYS A 3 51.92 -50.92 27.88
C LYS A 3 50.40 -50.92 28.11
N LYS A 4 49.93 -51.42 29.27
CA LYS A 4 48.49 -51.42 29.61
C LYS A 4 48.00 -50.02 29.96
N ILE A 5 48.84 -49.24 30.65
CA ILE A 5 48.54 -47.85 31.01
C ILE A 5 48.43 -46.99 29.74
N VAL A 6 49.38 -47.14 28.80
CA VAL A 6 49.35 -46.42 27.52
C VAL A 6 48.12 -46.78 26.69
N ALA A 7 47.72 -48.06 26.65
CA ALA A 7 46.51 -48.48 25.95
C ALA A 7 45.23 -47.86 26.55
N VAL A 8 45.12 -47.80 27.88
CA VAL A 8 43.97 -47.17 28.56
C VAL A 8 43.92 -45.67 28.28
N VAL A 9 45.06 -44.98 28.32
CA VAL A 9 45.13 -43.54 28.02
C VAL A 9 44.68 -43.25 26.58
N LEU A 10 45.13 -44.05 25.61
CA LEU A 10 44.71 -43.89 24.21
C LEU A 10 43.20 -44.09 24.04
N ILE A 11 42.61 -45.09 24.70
CA ILE A 11 41.16 -45.33 24.67
C ILE A 11 40.39 -44.12 25.23
N VAL A 12 40.82 -43.60 26.39
CA VAL A 12 40.19 -42.42 27.02
C VAL A 12 40.29 -41.19 26.12
N LEU A 13 41.45 -40.96 25.48
CA LEU A 13 41.62 -39.84 24.56
C LEU A 13 40.71 -39.97 23.33
N THR A 14 40.61 -41.16 22.73
CA THR A 14 39.74 -41.39 21.57
C THR A 14 38.26 -41.27 21.91
N ALA A 15 37.83 -41.78 23.07
CA ALA A 15 36.46 -41.67 23.54
C ALA A 15 36.11 -40.22 23.91
N GLY A 16 37.04 -39.51 24.57
CA GLY A 16 36.89 -38.10 24.91
C GLY A 16 36.83 -37.20 23.68
N SER A 17 37.67 -37.44 22.67
CA SER A 17 37.61 -36.69 21.41
C SER A 17 36.30 -36.94 20.65
N TRP A 18 35.80 -38.18 20.65
CA TRP A 18 34.52 -38.50 20.03
C TRP A 18 33.36 -37.81 20.74
N PHE A 19 33.34 -37.88 22.07
CA PHE A 19 32.29 -37.24 22.87
C PHE A 19 32.30 -35.71 22.72
N TYR A 20 33.50 -35.11 22.64
CA TYR A 20 33.65 -33.68 22.39
C TYR A 20 33.14 -33.27 21.00
N LEU A 21 33.47 -34.06 19.97
CA LEU A 21 32.96 -33.82 18.60
C LEU A 21 31.44 -34.00 18.52
N ASP A 22 30.87 -35.00 19.19
CA ASP A 22 29.42 -35.21 19.25
C ASP A 22 28.70 -34.05 19.96
N TYR A 23 29.28 -33.54 21.05
CA TYR A 23 28.77 -32.38 21.77
C TYR A 23 28.76 -31.12 20.90
N LEU A 24 29.87 -30.83 20.22
CA LEU A 24 29.96 -29.68 19.31
C LEU A 24 28.97 -29.79 18.14
N ASN A 25 28.80 -30.99 17.58
CA ASN A 25 27.85 -31.20 16.48
C ASN A 25 26.41 -30.95 16.93
N LYS A 26 26.03 -31.44 18.13
CA LYS A 26 24.71 -31.15 18.73
C LYS A 26 24.50 -29.66 18.97
N GLN A 27 25.52 -28.97 19.47
CA GLN A 27 25.44 -27.53 19.69
C GLN A 27 25.23 -26.77 18.37
N GLN A 28 25.98 -27.10 17.32
CA GLN A 28 25.82 -26.48 16.00
C GLN A 28 24.44 -26.75 15.40
N LEU A 29 23.89 -27.95 15.58
CA LEU A 29 22.53 -28.28 15.13
C LEU A 29 21.47 -27.44 15.85
N GLN A 30 21.63 -27.23 17.16
CA GLN A 30 20.73 -26.38 17.95
C GLN A 30 20.80 -24.93 17.48
N GLU A 31 22.01 -24.38 17.33
CA GLU A 31 22.21 -23.01 16.84
C GLU A 31 21.65 -22.82 15.42
N ALA A 32 21.84 -23.81 14.54
CA ALA A 32 21.26 -23.80 13.19
C ALA A 32 19.72 -23.85 13.21
N GLU A 33 19.11 -24.59 14.14
CA GLU A 33 17.67 -24.64 14.30
C GLU A 33 17.09 -23.33 14.83
N GLU A 34 17.77 -22.69 15.79
CA GLU A 34 17.40 -21.37 16.31
C GLU A 34 17.52 -20.28 15.23
N LEU A 35 18.57 -20.32 14.42
CA LEU A 35 18.72 -19.46 13.25
C LEU A 35 17.60 -19.66 12.22
N ARG A 36 17.20 -20.91 11.97
CA ARG A 36 16.07 -21.20 11.08
C ARG A 36 14.76 -20.64 11.63
N LYS A 37 14.48 -20.83 12.92
CA LYS A 37 13.27 -20.31 13.59
C LYS A 37 13.21 -18.79 13.55
N SER A 38 14.33 -18.11 13.85
CA SER A 38 14.40 -16.65 13.80
C SER A 38 14.24 -16.10 12.37
N MET A 39 14.84 -16.75 11.37
CA MET A 39 14.64 -16.40 9.96
C MET A 39 13.20 -16.61 9.49
N GLU A 40 12.55 -17.69 9.92
CA GLU A 40 11.15 -17.95 9.60
C GLU A 40 10.22 -16.89 10.22
N GLN A 41 10.43 -16.54 11.49
CA GLN A 41 9.71 -15.45 12.14
C GLN A 41 9.94 -14.11 11.43
N ALA A 42 11.20 -13.79 11.07
CA ALA A 42 11.52 -12.58 10.33
C ALA A 42 10.84 -12.53 8.96
N ARG A 43 10.77 -13.66 8.26
CA ARG A 43 10.03 -13.79 6.99
C ARG A 43 8.54 -13.57 7.17
N VAL A 44 7.92 -14.16 8.20
CA VAL A 44 6.49 -13.96 8.49
C VAL A 44 6.20 -12.48 8.77
N VAL A 45 7.02 -11.82 9.60
CA VAL A 45 6.87 -10.39 9.90
C VAL A 45 7.08 -9.53 8.64
N ALA A 46 8.08 -9.85 7.82
CA ALA A 46 8.34 -9.12 6.58
C ALA A 46 7.18 -9.28 5.59
N LEU A 47 6.64 -10.49 5.43
CA LEU A 47 5.47 -10.76 4.59
C LEU A 47 4.22 -10.06 5.11
N ALA A 48 3.99 -10.05 6.43
CA ALA A 48 2.87 -9.33 7.04
C ALA A 48 2.98 -7.81 6.80
N LYS A 49 4.17 -7.23 6.98
CA LYS A 49 4.43 -5.82 6.67
C LYS A 49 4.25 -5.51 5.19
N ALA A 50 4.71 -6.37 4.30
CA ALA A 50 4.55 -6.22 2.87
C ALA A 50 3.06 -6.25 2.46
N LYS A 51 2.28 -7.18 3.03
CA LYS A 51 0.82 -7.23 2.82
C LYS A 51 0.13 -5.98 3.33
N ALA A 52 0.42 -5.55 4.56
CA ALA A 52 -0.15 -4.34 5.13
C ALA A 52 0.18 -3.09 4.29
N ALA A 53 1.42 -2.98 3.79
CA ALA A 53 1.82 -1.88 2.91
C ALA A 53 1.10 -1.95 1.54
N ALA A 54 0.93 -3.14 0.98
CA ALA A 54 0.19 -3.32 -0.28
C ALA A 54 -1.30 -2.98 -0.12
N GLU A 55 -1.93 -3.42 0.97
CA GLU A 55 -3.32 -3.07 1.30
C GLU A 55 -3.49 -1.57 1.55
N ALA A 56 -2.54 -0.93 2.24
CA ALA A 56 -2.56 0.52 2.45
C ALA A 56 -2.46 1.28 1.12
N LYS A 57 -1.56 0.87 0.22
CA LYS A 57 -1.45 1.45 -1.13
C LYS A 57 -2.73 1.27 -1.94
N ALA A 58 -3.32 0.08 -1.93
CA ALA A 58 -4.57 -0.18 -2.65
C ALA A 58 -5.73 0.67 -2.11
N LYS A 59 -5.85 0.79 -0.77
CA LYS A 59 -6.85 1.66 -0.13
C LYS A 59 -6.62 3.12 -0.48
N PHE A 60 -5.36 3.56 -0.50
CA PHE A 60 -4.99 4.92 -0.86
C PHE A 60 -5.35 5.25 -2.33
N GLU A 61 -4.96 4.39 -3.27
CA GLU A 61 -5.31 4.55 -4.69
C GLU A 61 -6.84 4.59 -4.89
N ALA A 62 -7.57 3.69 -4.23
CA ALA A 62 -9.03 3.67 -4.27
C ALA A 62 -9.64 4.96 -3.67
N ALA A 63 -9.08 5.45 -2.56
CA ALA A 63 -9.55 6.68 -1.91
C ALA A 63 -9.31 7.92 -2.78
N ILE A 64 -8.12 8.07 -3.38
CA ILE A 64 -7.85 9.22 -4.26
C ILE A 64 -8.70 9.18 -5.53
N LEU A 65 -8.93 7.99 -6.11
CA LEU A 65 -9.84 7.85 -7.25
C LEU A 65 -11.29 8.21 -6.86
N ALA A 66 -11.75 7.79 -5.68
CA ALA A 66 -13.06 8.16 -5.16
C ALA A 66 -13.16 9.68 -4.94
N ASP A 67 -12.12 10.32 -4.37
CA ASP A 67 -12.05 11.77 -4.16
C ASP A 67 -12.10 12.54 -5.49
N LEU A 68 -11.38 12.07 -6.52
CA LEU A 68 -11.43 12.67 -7.86
C LEU A 68 -12.84 12.58 -8.46
N ASN A 69 -13.48 11.41 -8.38
CA ASN A 69 -14.83 11.23 -8.90
C ASN A 69 -15.86 12.07 -8.12
N ALA A 70 -15.72 12.16 -6.80
CA ALA A 70 -16.56 13.02 -5.98
C ALA A 70 -16.39 14.50 -6.35
N CYS A 71 -15.15 14.96 -6.56
CA CYS A 71 -14.85 16.33 -6.99
C CYS A 71 -15.43 16.66 -8.37
N LYS A 72 -15.36 15.72 -9.32
CA LYS A 72 -15.99 15.89 -10.65
C LYS A 72 -17.52 15.91 -10.55
N ALA A 73 -18.11 15.03 -9.74
CA ALA A 73 -19.56 15.00 -9.54
C ALA A 73 -20.09 16.28 -8.88
N THR A 74 -19.36 16.87 -7.92
CA THR A 74 -19.74 18.16 -7.35
C THR A 74 -19.60 19.31 -8.35
N ALA A 75 -18.59 19.29 -9.20
CA ALA A 75 -18.43 20.27 -10.29
C ALA A 75 -19.55 20.16 -11.33
N GLU A 76 -19.94 18.95 -11.73
CA GLU A 76 -21.08 18.72 -12.63
C GLU A 76 -22.39 19.17 -12.00
N LYS A 77 -22.63 18.86 -10.73
CA LYS A 77 -23.81 19.32 -10.02
C LYS A 77 -23.87 20.85 -9.93
N ALA A 78 -22.75 21.50 -9.63
CA ALA A 78 -22.66 22.96 -9.59
C ALA A 78 -22.96 23.59 -10.96
N LYS A 79 -22.53 22.95 -12.07
CA LYS A 79 -22.89 23.36 -13.42
C LYS A 79 -24.40 23.23 -13.64
N GLU A 80 -25.01 22.10 -13.31
CA GLU A 80 -26.45 21.89 -13.47
C GLU A 80 -27.26 22.92 -12.67
N ASP A 81 -26.90 23.15 -11.41
CA ASP A 81 -27.54 24.15 -10.55
C ASP A 81 -27.41 25.56 -11.14
N PHE A 82 -26.23 25.92 -11.67
CA PHE A 82 -26.02 27.21 -12.36
C PHE A 82 -26.87 27.33 -13.63
N LEU A 83 -26.98 26.27 -14.42
CA LEU A 83 -27.78 26.24 -15.64
C LEU A 83 -29.28 26.38 -15.33
N ILE A 84 -29.76 25.73 -14.26
CA ILE A 84 -31.14 25.83 -13.78
C ILE A 84 -31.45 27.27 -13.33
N GLN A 85 -30.54 27.89 -12.56
CA GLN A 85 -30.73 29.27 -12.08
C GLN A 85 -30.71 30.32 -13.20
N ASN A 86 -30.01 30.04 -14.30
CA ASN A 86 -29.91 30.95 -15.46
C ASN A 86 -30.92 30.63 -16.59
N GLN A 87 -31.89 29.75 -16.35
CA GLN A 87 -32.96 29.50 -17.30
C GLN A 87 -33.81 30.76 -17.52
N LYS A 88 -33.91 31.21 -18.77
CA LYS A 88 -34.75 32.36 -19.14
C LYS A 88 -36.01 31.87 -19.86
N PRO A 89 -37.19 32.40 -19.52
CA PRO A 89 -38.42 32.04 -20.22
C PRO A 89 -38.34 32.48 -21.69
N VAL A 90 -38.79 31.61 -22.59
CA VAL A 90 -38.79 31.89 -24.04
C VAL A 90 -39.86 32.92 -24.36
N ARG A 91 -39.44 33.99 -25.04
CA ARG A 91 -40.34 35.07 -25.44
C ARG A 91 -41.46 34.49 -26.33
N ARG A 92 -42.72 34.69 -25.92
CA ARG A 92 -43.96 34.25 -26.61
C ARG A 92 -44.30 32.75 -26.53
N LYS A 93 -43.67 31.94 -25.66
CA LYS A 93 -44.09 30.55 -25.40
C LYS A 93 -44.16 30.27 -23.89
N PRO A 94 -45.35 30.32 -23.27
CA PRO A 94 -45.49 29.98 -21.85
C PRO A 94 -45.11 28.50 -21.63
N GLY A 95 -44.28 28.24 -20.62
CA GLY A 95 -43.81 26.90 -20.26
C GLY A 95 -42.51 26.43 -20.93
N GLN A 96 -41.94 27.20 -21.86
CA GLN A 96 -40.60 26.91 -22.40
C GLN A 96 -39.53 27.80 -21.75
N PHE A 97 -38.48 27.17 -21.23
CA PHE A 97 -37.29 27.83 -20.72
C PHE A 97 -36.12 27.53 -21.65
N THR A 98 -35.34 28.55 -21.98
CA THR A 98 -34.08 28.41 -22.73
C THR A 98 -32.93 28.90 -21.88
N ILE A 99 -31.85 28.15 -21.90
CA ILE A 99 -30.59 28.56 -21.30
C ILE A 99 -29.86 29.43 -22.33
N PRO A 100 -29.50 30.68 -21.99
CA PRO A 100 -28.68 31.52 -22.86
C PRO A 100 -27.33 30.86 -23.15
N GLN A 101 -26.84 30.96 -24.38
CA GLN A 101 -25.57 30.36 -24.79
C GLN A 101 -24.38 30.90 -23.96
N ALA A 102 -24.41 32.19 -23.61
CA ALA A 102 -23.44 32.79 -22.69
C ALA A 102 -23.41 32.10 -21.31
N ALA A 103 -24.56 31.68 -20.78
CA ALA A 103 -24.63 30.93 -19.52
C ALA A 103 -24.12 29.48 -19.68
N GLN A 104 -24.29 28.88 -20.86
CA GLN A 104 -23.70 27.57 -21.16
C GLN A 104 -22.17 27.66 -21.28
N ASP A 105 -21.66 28.71 -21.93
CA ASP A 105 -20.23 28.96 -22.11
C ASP A 105 -19.55 29.27 -20.76
N GLU A 106 -20.18 30.07 -19.90
CA GLU A 106 -19.71 30.31 -18.54
C GLU A 106 -19.69 29.03 -17.71
N ALA A 107 -20.75 28.23 -17.77
CA ALA A 107 -20.85 26.97 -17.04
C ALA A 107 -19.87 25.89 -17.57
N ALA A 108 -19.54 25.92 -18.86
CA ALA A 108 -18.52 25.07 -19.44
C ALA A 108 -17.11 25.47 -18.98
N LYS A 109 -16.80 26.78 -19.01
CA LYS A 109 -15.51 27.29 -18.53
C LYS A 109 -15.29 27.02 -17.05
N THR A 110 -16.32 27.19 -16.22
CA THR A 110 -16.22 26.89 -14.78
C THR A 110 -16.05 25.40 -14.53
N LEU A 111 -16.73 24.53 -15.30
CA LEU A 111 -16.55 23.08 -15.21
C LEU A 111 -15.15 22.64 -15.66
N GLU A 112 -14.61 23.20 -16.74
CA GLU A 112 -13.24 22.92 -17.17
C GLU A 112 -12.21 23.35 -16.12
N ALA A 113 -12.35 24.55 -15.55
CA ALA A 113 -11.49 25.04 -14.49
C ALA A 113 -11.60 24.18 -13.21
N ALA A 114 -12.81 23.78 -12.82
CA ALA A 114 -13.06 22.92 -11.67
C ALA A 114 -12.47 21.51 -11.89
N ASN A 115 -12.65 20.93 -13.08
CA ASN A 115 -12.06 19.64 -13.44
C ASN A 115 -10.54 19.69 -13.44
N ALA A 116 -9.93 20.77 -13.95
CA ALA A 116 -8.50 20.99 -13.90
C ALA A 116 -7.99 21.11 -12.45
N ALA A 117 -8.73 21.79 -11.57
CA ALA A 117 -8.40 21.88 -10.15
C ALA A 117 -8.54 20.52 -9.42
N CYS A 118 -9.58 19.75 -9.71
CA CYS A 118 -9.76 18.38 -9.21
C CYS A 118 -8.60 17.48 -9.66
N GLN A 119 -8.20 17.57 -10.93
CA GLN A 119 -7.09 16.80 -11.49
C GLN A 119 -5.75 17.22 -10.86
N ALA A 120 -5.50 18.51 -10.69
CA ALA A 120 -4.30 19.00 -10.02
C ALA A 120 -4.22 18.54 -8.56
N THR A 121 -5.36 18.47 -7.86
CA THR A 121 -5.43 17.95 -6.49
C THR A 121 -5.14 16.45 -6.45
N TYR A 122 -5.68 15.68 -7.40
CA TYR A 122 -5.37 14.26 -7.58
C TYR A 122 -3.88 14.04 -7.83
N ASP A 123 -3.31 14.74 -8.80
CA ASP A 123 -1.89 14.63 -9.16
C ASP A 123 -0.97 15.04 -8.00
N SER A 124 -1.37 16.05 -7.22
CA SER A 124 -0.63 16.48 -6.03
C SER A 124 -0.64 15.40 -4.95
N ARG A 125 -1.79 14.79 -4.67
CA ARG A 125 -1.90 13.71 -3.67
C ARG A 125 -1.16 12.44 -4.09
N LEU A 126 -1.21 12.13 -5.39
CA LEU A 126 -0.51 10.99 -5.96
C LEU A 126 1.02 11.18 -5.86
N LYS A 127 1.52 12.41 -6.02
CA LYS A 127 2.94 12.76 -5.82
C LYS A 127 3.35 12.79 -4.35
N SER A 128 2.47 13.22 -3.43
CA SER A 128 2.80 13.28 -2.00
C SER A 128 2.74 11.92 -1.29
N GLY A 129 2.05 10.93 -1.88
CA GLY A 129 1.95 9.58 -1.32
C GLY A 129 1.27 9.53 0.04
N SER A 130 0.47 10.55 0.35
CA SER A 130 -0.16 10.83 1.65
C SER A 130 -1.67 10.75 1.59
#